data_AF-A0A133XVU6-F1
#
_entry.id   AF-A0A133XVU6-F1
#
_cell.length_a   1.000
_cell.length_b   1.000
_cell.length_c   1.000
_cell.angle_alpha   90.00
_cell.angle_beta   90.00
_cell.angle_gamma   90.00
#
_symmetry.space_group_name_H-M   'P 1'
#
loop_
_entity.id
_entity.type
_entity.pdbx_description
1 polymer ?
#
loop_
_entity_poly.entity_id
_entity_poly.type
_entity_poly.pdbx_seq_one_letter_code
_entity_poly.pdbx_strand_id
1 'polypeptide(L)' 'MQEKMTPVVAKILPSEKDRFFEATEQIGTTPSNAIRMFISAFNKAGTFPFEIGVSSRQVVDKNCQAKRLP' A
#
# COMPACT_ATOMS: atom_id res chain seq x y z
N MET A 1 17.72 14.47 -15.80
CA MET A 1 17.07 13.47 -16.66
C MET A 1 15.59 13.48 -16.30
N GLN A 2 14.66 13.62 -17.26
CA GLN A 2 13.23 13.46 -16.93
C GLN A 2 12.98 11.99 -16.62
N GLU A 3 12.50 11.71 -15.41
CA GLU A 3 12.10 10.35 -15.02
C GLU A 3 10.88 9.94 -15.84
N LYS A 4 10.97 8.80 -16.52
CA LYS A 4 9.87 8.27 -17.33
C LYS A 4 8.87 7.56 -16.42
N MET A 5 7.65 8.07 -16.34
CA MET A 5 6.56 7.39 -15.63
C MET A 5 6.25 6.04 -16.30
N THR A 6 6.07 5.00 -15.47
CA THR A 6 5.68 3.66 -15.90
C THR A 6 4.31 3.28 -15.33
N PRO A 7 3.52 2.47 -16.05
CA PRO A 7 2.21 2.06 -15.56
C PRO A 7 2.34 0.99 -14.47
N VAL A 8 1.42 1.02 -13.52
CA VAL A 8 1.18 -0.09 -12.58
C VAL A 8 -0.09 -0.82 -13.03
N VAL A 9 0.03 -2.12 -13.29
CA VAL A 9 -1.08 -2.96 -13.75
C VAL A 9 -1.26 -4.10 -12.75
N ALA A 10 -2.48 -4.25 -12.23
CA ALA A 10 -2.85 -5.34 -11.34
C ALA A 10 -4.17 -5.96 -11.82
N LYS A 11 -4.25 -7.30 -11.76
CA LYS A 11 -5.51 -8.02 -11.99
C LYS A 11 -6.27 -8.07 -10.66
N ILE A 12 -7.53 -7.65 -10.69
CA ILE A 12 -8.43 -7.63 -9.54
C ILE A 12 -9.79 -8.18 -9.97
N LEU A 13 -10.63 -8.57 -9.01
CA LEU A 13 -11.99 -9.00 -9.31
C LEU A 13 -12.83 -7.80 -9.81
N PRO A 14 -13.85 -8.02 -10.67
CA PRO A 14 -14.74 -6.95 -11.11
C PRO A 14 -15.41 -6.22 -9.93
N SER A 15 -15.86 -6.97 -8.93
CA SER A 15 -16.49 -6.41 -7.73
C SER A 15 -15.54 -5.53 -6.90
N GLU A 16 -14.26 -5.90 -6.80
CA GLU A 16 -13.25 -5.10 -6.12
C GLU A 16 -12.96 -3.81 -6.89
N LYS A 17 -12.89 -3.90 -8.22
CA LYS A 17 -12.75 -2.73 -9.08
C LYS A 17 -13.88 -1.74 -8.85
N ASP A 18 -15.13 -2.20 -8.96
CA ASP A 18 -16.30 -1.32 -8.87
C ASP A 18 -16.37 -0.65 -7.50
N ARG A 19 -16.13 -1.41 -6.43
CA ARG A 19 -16.08 -0.87 -5.07
C ARG A 19 -14.95 0.15 -4.87
N PHE A 20 -13.77 -0.10 -5.45
CA PHE A 20 -12.66 0.85 -5.36
C PHE A 20 -12.97 2.15 -6.11
N PHE A 21 -13.60 2.06 -7.28
CA PHE A 21 -14.03 3.23 -8.04
C PHE A 21 -15.03 4.07 -7.25
N GLU A 22 -16.10 3.45 -6.74
CA GLU A 22 -17.11 4.13 -5.93
C GLU A 22 -16.49 4.82 -4.70
N ALA A 23 -15.62 4.11 -3.97
CA ALA A 23 -14.95 4.67 -2.80
C ALA A 23 -14.07 5.89 -3.16
N THR A 24 -13.40 5.86 -4.31
CA THR A 24 -12.57 7.00 -4.76
C THR A 24 -13.41 8.20 -5.17
N GLU A 25 -14.56 7.99 -5.80
CA GLU A 25 -15.49 9.05 -6.16
C GLU A 25 -16.10 9.71 -4.92
N GLN A 26 -16.48 8.92 -3.91
CA GLN A 26 -17.02 9.42 -2.65
C GLN A 26 -16.07 10.38 -1.91
N ILE A 27 -14.76 10.13 -1.99
CA ILE A 27 -13.74 11.00 -1.38
C ILE A 27 -13.23 12.10 -2.34
N GLY A 28 -13.82 12.24 -3.53
CA GLY A 28 -13.45 13.25 -4.51
C GLY A 28 -12.06 13.05 -5.13
N THR A 29 -11.62 11.80 -5.29
CA THR A 29 -10.33 11.47 -5.93
C THR A 29 -10.50 10.54 -7.13
N THR A 30 -9.40 10.26 -7.84
CA THR A 30 -9.41 9.26 -8.92
C THR A 30 -8.69 7.99 -8.46
N PRO A 31 -9.07 6.80 -8.97
CA PRO A 31 -8.37 5.54 -8.70
C PRO A 31 -6.85 5.64 -8.89
N SER A 32 -6.42 6.27 -9.99
CA SER A 32 -5.01 6.51 -10.28
C SER A 32 -4.32 7.39 -9.24
N ASN A 33 -5.00 8.43 -8.74
CA ASN A 33 -4.45 9.28 -7.70
C ASN A 33 -4.36 8.56 -6.36
N ALA A 34 -5.39 7.79 -5.98
CA ALA A 34 -5.40 6.97 -4.78
C ALA A 34 -4.26 5.93 -4.79
N ILE A 35 -4.05 5.23 -5.91
CA ILE A 35 -2.95 4.28 -6.07
C ILE A 35 -1.58 4.99 -5.93
N ARG A 36 -1.41 6.18 -6.52
CA ARG A 36 -0.17 6.96 -6.36
C ARG A 36 0.09 7.36 -4.91
N MET A 37 -0.95 7.82 -4.20
CA MET A 37 -0.85 8.15 -2.78
C MET A 37 -0.49 6.91 -1.94
N PHE A 38 -1.12 5.77 -2.22
CA PHE A 38 -0.83 4.50 -1.57
C PHE A 38 0.64 4.09 -1.76
N ILE A 39 1.13 4.07 -3.01
CA ILE A 39 2.53 3.70 -3.32
C ILE A 39 3.50 4.65 -2.61
N SER A 40 3.22 5.97 -2.60
CA SER A 40 4.06 6.94 -1.91
C SER A 40 4.11 6.69 -0.40
N ALA A 41 2.96 6.44 0.23
CA ALA A 41 2.89 6.15 1.66
C ALA A 41 3.59 4.83 2.01
N PHE A 42 3.34 3.78 1.22
CA PHE A 42 3.96 2.47 1.35
C PHE A 42 5.49 2.56 1.29
N ASN A 43 6.02 3.24 0.27
CA ASN A 43 7.46 3.39 0.09
C ASN A 43 8.11 4.24 1.19
N LYS A 44 7.40 5.25 1.71
CA LYS A 44 7.88 6.07 2.84
C LYS A 44 7.95 5.30 4.15
N ALA A 45 6.97 4.43 4.40
CA ALA A 45 6.94 3.59 5.60
C ALA A 45 7.85 2.36 5.48
N GLY A 46 8.18 1.92 4.26
CA GLY A 46 8.86 0.65 3.99
C GLY A 46 7.97 -0.58 4.19
N THR A 47 6.68 -0.37 4.45
CA THR A 47 5.66 -1.41 4.71
C THR A 47 4.27 -0.81 4.49
N PHE A 48 3.23 -1.62 4.66
CA PHE A 48 1.86 -1.13 4.58
C PHE A 48 1.59 -0.06 5.66
N PRO A 49 0.94 1.05 5.30
CA PRO A 49 0.66 2.16 6.23
C PRO A 49 -0.46 1.85 7.24
N PHE A 50 -0.97 0.61 7.25
CA PHE A 50 -1.93 0.10 8.22
C PHE A 50 -1.48 -1.30 8.66
N GLU A 51 -1.84 -1.70 9.88
CA GLU A 51 -1.69 -3.07 10.35
C GLU A 51 -2.45 -3.99 9.39
N ILE A 52 -1.73 -4.70 8.51
CA ILE A 52 -2.34 -5.83 7.82
C ILE A 52 -2.60 -6.84 8.91
N GLY A 53 -3.86 -6.97 9.31
CA GLY A 53 -4.32 -8.09 10.10
C GLY A 53 -4.15 -9.38 9.29
N VAL A 54 -2.91 -9.85 9.13
CA VAL A 54 -2.67 -11.27 9.24
C VAL A 54 -3.23 -11.59 10.61
N SER A 55 -4.38 -12.26 10.66
CA SER A 55 -4.83 -12.90 11.89
C SER A 55 -3.60 -13.52 12.52
N SER A 56 -3.24 -13.06 13.70
CA SER A 56 -2.07 -13.45 14.45
C SER A 56 -2.15 -14.94 14.76
N ARG A 57 -1.84 -15.76 13.76
CA ARG A 57 -1.37 -17.13 13.89
C ARG A 57 0.02 -17.15 13.29
N GLN A 58 0.93 -16.66 14.13
CA GLN A 58 2.23 -17.27 14.35
C GLN A 58 3.24 -17.11 13.20
N VAL A 59 3.92 -15.98 13.18
CA VAL A 59 5.37 -16.02 12.94
C VAL A 59 6.03 -15.35 14.13
N VAL A 60 6.72 -16.17 14.89
CA VAL A 60 7.38 -15.86 16.14
C VAL A 60 8.48 -14.84 15.85
N ASP A 61 8.33 -13.64 16.41
CA ASP A 61 9.37 -12.63 16.40
C ASP A 61 10.57 -13.15 17.20
N LYS A 62 11.59 -13.60 16.48
CA LYS A 62 12.93 -13.73 17.02
C LYS A 62 13.87 -13.02 16.04
N ASN A 63 14.21 -11.80 16.44
CA ASN A 63 15.50 -11.17 16.24
C ASN A 63 15.57 -10.08 15.15
N CYS A 64 15.00 -8.91 15.47
CA CYS A 64 15.50 -7.63 14.94
C CYS A 64 15.79 -6.66 16.10
N GLN A 65 16.59 -7.09 17.09
CA GLN A 65 17.29 -6.16 17.98
C GLN A 65 18.48 -5.57 17.20
N ALA A 66 18.19 -4.59 16.33
CA ALA A 66 19.22 -3.70 15.82
C ALA A 66 19.81 -2.96 17.03
N LYS A 67 21.04 -3.33 17.40
CA LYS A 67 21.81 -2.72 18.47
C LYS A 67 21.85 -1.21 18.25
N ARG A 68 21.09 -0.47 19.06
CA ARG A 68 21.39 0.92 19.38
C ARG A 68 22.55 0.94 20.38
N LEU A 69 23.34 2.00 20.25
CA LEU A 69 24.33 2.59 21.16
C LEU A 69 25.81 2.31 20.85
N PRO A 70 26.70 3.26 21.24
CA PRO A 70 26.46 4.68 21.57
C PRO A 70 26.75 5.64 20.40
#